data_AF-A0A1V6GPT6-F1
#
_entry.id   AF-A0A1V6GPT6-F1
#
_cell.length_a   1.000
_cell.length_b   1.000
_cell.length_c   1.000
_cell.angle_alpha   90.00
_cell.angle_beta   90.00
_cell.angle_gamma   90.00
#
_symmetry.space_group_name_H-M   'P 1'
#
loop_
_entity.id
_entity.type
_entity.pdbx_description
1 polymer ?
#
loop_
_entity_poly.entity_id
_entity_poly.type
_entity_poly.pdbx_seq_one_letter_code
_entity_poly.pdbx_strand_id
1 'polypeptide(L)' 'MPDGAKASYEITRCEFSAHGASVDGADKGPAYTCSTVTVSAKLAASGKLYATAYCNIHGLWSSERAVVVV' A
#
# COMPACT_ATOMS: atom_id res chain seq x y z
N MET A 1 -4.30 -9.62 9.26
CA MET A 1 -4.10 -10.93 9.92
C MET A 1 -5.23 -11.11 10.92
N PRO A 2 -6.09 -12.13 10.74
CA PRO A 2 -7.14 -12.43 11.69
C PRO A 2 -6.58 -12.82 13.06
N ASP A 3 -7.32 -12.53 14.14
CA ASP A 3 -6.93 -12.94 15.49
C ASP A 3 -6.79 -14.47 15.60
N GLY A 4 -5.71 -14.95 16.21
CA GLY A 4 -5.41 -16.38 16.34
C GLY A 4 -4.97 -17.10 15.05
N ALA A 5 -4.92 -16.40 13.91
CA ALA A 5 -4.41 -17.00 12.67
C ALA A 5 -2.89 -17.22 12.74
N LYS A 6 -2.39 -18.20 11.97
CA LYS A 6 -0.94 -18.44 11.81
C LYS A 6 -0.31 -17.71 10.62
N ALA A 7 -1.15 -17.17 9.73
CA ALA A 7 -0.72 -16.55 8.48
C ALA A 7 -1.49 -15.26 8.19
N SER A 8 -0.84 -14.34 7.47
CA SER A 8 -1.45 -13.14 6.92
C SER A 8 -2.03 -13.41 5.52
N TYR A 9 -2.86 -12.48 5.07
CA TYR A 9 -3.42 -12.44 3.72
C TYR A 9 -3.09 -11.08 3.12
N GLU A 10 -2.58 -11.04 1.89
CA GLU A 10 -2.37 -9.80 1.15
C GLU A 10 -3.73 -9.30 0.65
N ILE A 11 -4.15 -8.11 1.11
CA ILE A 11 -5.44 -7.50 0.70
C ILE A 11 -5.27 -6.78 -0.64
N THR A 12 -4.15 -6.10 -0.83
CA THR A 12 -3.85 -5.36 -2.06
C THR A 12 -2.34 -5.15 -2.20
N ARG A 13 -1.92 -4.90 -3.43
CA ARG A 13 -0.63 -4.32 -3.79
C ARG A 13 -0.90 -3.20 -4.80
N CYS A 14 -0.36 -2.02 -4.55
CA CYS A 14 -0.54 -0.86 -5.41
C CYS A 14 0.82 -0.27 -5.80
N GLU A 15 0.97 0.05 -7.08
CA GLU A 15 2.18 0.64 -7.62
C GLU A 15 1.89 2.06 -8.11
N PHE A 16 2.74 3.01 -7.71
CA PHE A 16 2.56 4.42 -8.01
C PHE A 16 3.55 4.86 -9.08
N SER A 17 3.44 4.31 -10.29
CA SER A 17 4.58 4.22 -11.23
C SER A 17 4.94 5.50 -12.00
N ALA A 18 4.04 6.48 -12.10
CA ALA A 18 4.36 7.73 -12.80
C ALA A 18 5.06 8.72 -11.87
N HIS A 19 6.30 9.09 -12.21
CA HIS A 19 7.14 10.05 -11.47
C HIS A 19 7.75 11.10 -12.41
N GLY A 20 6.98 11.59 -13.39
CA GLY A 20 7.43 12.66 -14.29
C GLY A 20 8.46 12.28 -15.36
N ALA A 21 8.78 11.01 -15.57
CA ALA A 21 9.71 10.59 -16.63
C ALA A 21 9.10 10.73 -18.04
N SER A 22 9.91 11.16 -19.02
CA SER A 22 9.54 11.24 -20.44
C SER A 22 10.75 11.15 -21.36
N VAL A 23 10.53 11.15 -22.69
CA VAL A 23 11.60 11.23 -23.71
C VAL A 23 12.41 12.53 -23.62
N ASP A 24 11.82 13.59 -23.07
CA ASP A 24 12.46 14.91 -22.87
C ASP A 24 13.26 14.98 -21.56
N GLY A 25 13.29 13.90 -20.77
CA GLY A 25 14.06 13.78 -19.53
C GLY A 25 13.21 13.59 -18.27
N ALA A 26 13.90 13.60 -17.13
CA ALA A 26 13.28 13.52 -15.80
C ALA A 26 12.44 14.78 -15.51
N ASP A 27 11.32 14.60 -14.82
CA ASP A 27 10.37 15.65 -14.44
C ASP A 27 9.80 16.49 -15.60
N LYS A 28 9.74 15.93 -16.81
CA LYS A 28 9.14 16.54 -18.02
C LYS A 28 7.88 15.84 -18.50
N GLY A 29 7.57 14.67 -17.93
CA GLY A 29 6.38 13.90 -18.25
C GLY A 29 5.10 14.50 -17.68
N PRO A 30 3.95 14.26 -18.33
CA PRO A 30 2.68 14.88 -17.94
C PRO A 30 2.00 14.22 -16.74
N ALA A 31 2.60 13.19 -16.13
CA ALA A 31 1.95 12.35 -15.14
C ALA A 31 2.81 12.12 -13.89
N TYR A 32 2.16 12.29 -12.74
CA TYR A 32 2.65 11.92 -11.42
C TYR A 32 1.57 11.13 -10.68
N THR A 33 1.96 10.06 -10.01
CA THR A 33 1.05 9.29 -9.14
C THR A 33 1.35 9.64 -7.69
N CYS A 34 0.33 10.14 -6.97
CA CYS A 34 0.46 10.39 -5.53
C CYS A 34 0.57 9.07 -4.77
N SER A 35 1.42 9.00 -3.76
CA SER A 35 1.59 7.82 -2.87
C SER A 35 0.42 7.67 -1.87
N THR A 36 -0.81 7.72 -2.36
CA THR A 36 -2.04 7.57 -1.58
C THR A 36 -2.95 6.56 -2.26
N VAL A 37 -3.54 5.66 -1.48
CA VAL A 37 -4.50 4.66 -1.99
C VAL A 37 -5.66 4.50 -1.01
N THR A 38 -6.86 4.30 -1.55
CA THR A 38 -8.04 3.86 -0.79
C THR A 38 -8.45 2.48 -1.27
N VAL A 39 -8.71 1.58 -0.34
CA VAL A 39 -9.04 0.18 -0.62
C VAL A 39 -10.37 -0.15 0.07
N SER A 40 -11.30 -0.71 -0.68
CA SER A 40 -12.53 -1.28 -0.13
C SER A 40 -12.40 -2.80 -0.10
N ALA A 41 -12.52 -3.39 1.09
CA ALA A 41 -12.42 -4.83 1.28
C ALA A 41 -13.53 -5.32 2.23
N LYS A 42 -14.03 -6.54 1.98
CA LYS A 42 -14.94 -7.24 2.90
C LYS A 42 -14.12 -8.15 3.80
N LEU A 43 -14.27 -8.00 5.11
CA LEU A 43 -13.60 -8.82 6.12
C LEU A 43 -14.63 -9.68 6.85
N ALA A 44 -14.27 -10.92 7.15
CA ALA A 44 -15.11 -11.87 7.87
C ALA A 44 -14.64 -12.13 9.31
N ALA A 45 -13.52 -11.54 9.72
CA ALA A 45 -12.93 -11.70 11.04
C ALA A 45 -12.16 -10.44 11.45
N SER A 46 -12.21 -10.12 12.75
CA SER A 46 -11.38 -9.09 13.38
C SER A 46 -9.90 -9.46 13.34
N GLY A 47 -9.04 -8.46 13.51
CA GLY A 47 -7.61 -8.67 13.65
C GLY A 47 -6.80 -7.40 13.42
N LYS A 48 -5.64 -7.54 12.77
CA LYS A 48 -4.73 -6.43 12.47
C LYS A 48 -4.52 -6.20 10.97
N LEU A 49 -4.68 -4.97 10.51
CA LEU A 49 -4.25 -4.53 9.19
C LEU A 49 -2.79 -4.11 9.26
N TYR A 50 -2.01 -4.52 8.25
CA TYR A 50 -0.63 -4.12 8.06
C TYR A 50 -0.54 -3.35 6.75
N ALA A 51 0.08 -2.19 6.78
CA ALA A 51 0.44 -1.44 5.58
C ALA A 51 1.95 -1.44 5.46
N THR A 52 2.46 -1.81 4.29
CA THR A 52 3.88 -1.70 3.95
C THR A 52 4.05 -0.71 2.82
N ALA A 53 5.14 0.04 2.85
CA ALA A 53 5.50 1.00 1.82
C ALA A 53 6.98 0.86 1.48
N TYR A 54 7.33 1.18 0.24
CA TYR A 54 8.69 1.18 -0.24
C TYR A 54 9.01 2.54 -0.84
N CYS A 55 10.06 3.19 -0.34
CA CYS A 55 10.66 4.35 -0.97
C CYS A 55 11.93 3.89 -1.70
N ASN A 56 12.06 4.26 -2.97
CA ASN A 56 13.17 3.84 -3.83
C ASN A 56 14.57 4.12 -3.25
N ILE A 57 14.71 5.15 -2.42
CA ILE A 57 15.99 5.53 -1.77
C ILE A 57 15.99 5.36 -0.24
N HIS A 58 14.84 5.11 0.40
CA HIS A 58 14.73 4.96 1.87
C HIS A 58 14.23 3.58 2.32
N GLY A 59 14.14 2.61 1.42
CA GLY A 59 13.82 1.23 1.76
C GLY A 59 12.38 1.02 2.21
N LEU A 60 12.19 0.05 3.11
CA LEU A 60 10.88 -0.45 3.54
C LEU A 60 10.40 0.24 4.81
N TRP A 61 9.11 0.52 4.83
CA TRP A 61 8.38 1.10 5.95
C TRP A 61 7.13 0.28 6.23
N SER A 62 6.70 0.22 7.49
CA SER A 62 5.45 -0.45 7.86
C SER A 62 4.70 0.29 8.95
N SER A 63 3.38 0.10 8.95
CA SER A 63 2.49 0.49 10.04
C SER A 63 1.42 -0.57 10.22
N GLU A 64 0.76 -0.54 11.37
CA GLU A 64 -0.28 -1.50 11.70
C GLU A 64 -1.44 -0.84 12.45
N ARG A 65 -2.64 -1.40 12.29
CA ARG A 65 -3.85 -0.92 12.98
C ARG A 65 -4.82 -2.07 13.22
N ALA A 66 -5.40 -2.12 14.43
CA ALA A 66 -6.46 -3.08 14.73
C ALA A 66 -7.75 -2.77 13.94
N VAL A 67 -8.48 -3.82 13.57
CA VAL A 67 -9.80 -3.75 12.94
C VAL A 67 -10.74 -4.72 13.64
N VAL A 68 -11.93 -4.23 13.98
CA VAL A 68 -13.01 -5.04 14.56
C VAL A 68 -14.09 -5.18 13.50
N VAL A 69 -14.46 -6.43 13.19
CA VAL A 69 -15.64 -6.73 12.38
C VAL A 69 -16.83 -6.82 13.34
N VAL A 70 -17.84 -5.99 13.10
CA VAL A 70 -19.12 -5.95 13.83
C VAL A 70 -20.24 -6.59 13.01
#